data_AF-A0A8H9C9B2-F1
#
_entry.id   AF-A0A8H9C9B2-F1
#
_cell.length_a   1.000
_cell.length_b   1.000
_cell.length_c   1.000
_cell.angle_alpha   90.00
_cell.angle_beta   90.00
_cell.angle_gamma   90.00
#
_symmetry.space_group_name_H-M   'P 1'
#
loop_
_entity.id
_entity.type
_entity.pdbx_description
1 polymer ?
#
loop_
_entity_poly.entity_id
_entity_poly.type
_entity_poly.pdbx_seq_one_letter_code
_entity_poly.pdbx_strand_id
1 'polypeptide(L)'
;MASDVSSRPIGLPAGGAALHRIAAELGVPPAAFADQEGPLKAHRETASLLRDWSTITNPADRQQVLDLVEALAASRSAPPVWTPLKAVYDAGTIVHLDVAGTADLRLLIGSGDWVVTAIGVDDVGALIEAFSLAAGETVSCVGPHLTVVQIDGGEVLYRTAYRVVRMPRVAYDRIAGMVATLIADPAVQAAIEAASMGKAATSRAAAWMCAPG
;
A
#
# COMPACT_ATOMS: atom_id res chain seq x y z
N MET A 1 -42.05 -37.96 8.27
CA MET A 1 -41.16 -38.61 7.27
C MET A 1 -40.47 -37.50 6.52
N ALA A 2 -39.17 -37.38 6.74
CA ALA A 2 -38.30 -36.46 6.03
C ALA A 2 -38.09 -37.00 4.61
N SER A 3 -38.18 -36.13 3.60
CA SER A 3 -37.68 -36.42 2.27
C SER A 3 -36.62 -35.37 1.93
N ASP A 4 -35.40 -35.89 1.77
CA ASP A 4 -34.17 -35.26 1.35
C ASP A 4 -34.35 -34.13 0.32
N VAL A 5 -33.97 -32.92 0.71
CA VAL A 5 -33.50 -31.90 -0.24
C VAL A 5 -32.00 -32.12 -0.40
N SER A 6 -31.66 -33.03 -1.31
CA SER A 6 -30.29 -33.28 -1.78
C SER A 6 -29.70 -31.98 -2.32
N SER A 7 -28.87 -31.32 -1.50
CA SER A 7 -27.98 -30.24 -1.90
C SER A 7 -27.00 -30.74 -2.96
N ARG A 8 -27.29 -30.46 -4.24
CA ARG A 8 -26.28 -30.51 -5.30
C ARG A 8 -25.84 -29.08 -5.63
N PRO A 9 -24.52 -28.82 -5.72
CA PRO A 9 -24.01 -27.50 -6.02
C PRO A 9 -24.44 -27.16 -7.45
N ILE A 10 -25.18 -26.06 -7.59
CA ILE A 10 -25.51 -25.48 -8.89
C ILE A 10 -24.17 -25.23 -9.59
N GLY A 11 -23.95 -25.93 -10.71
CA GLY A 11 -22.74 -25.81 -11.50
C GLY A 11 -22.49 -24.34 -11.84
N LEU A 12 -21.41 -23.80 -11.28
CA LEU A 12 -20.93 -22.47 -11.65
C LEU A 12 -20.53 -22.54 -13.14
N PRO A 13 -21.01 -21.63 -14.00
CA PRO A 13 -20.49 -21.52 -15.36
C PRO A 13 -18.97 -21.30 -15.30
N ALA A 14 -18.22 -21.64 -16.36
CA ALA A 14 -16.75 -21.60 -16.37
C ALA A 14 -16.12 -20.30 -15.82
N GLY A 15 -16.83 -19.17 -15.90
CA GLY A 15 -16.41 -17.89 -15.29
C GLY A 15 -16.51 -17.82 -13.76
N GLY A 16 -17.35 -18.62 -13.10
CA GLY A 16 -17.56 -18.57 -11.65
C GLY A 16 -16.34 -19.04 -10.84
N ALA A 17 -15.68 -20.12 -11.27
CA ALA A 17 -14.46 -20.58 -10.61
C ALA A 17 -13.30 -19.57 -10.77
N ALA A 18 -13.20 -18.94 -11.95
CA ALA A 18 -12.21 -17.90 -12.22
C ALA A 18 -12.45 -16.65 -11.35
N LEU A 19 -13.71 -16.17 -11.28
CA LEU A 19 -14.09 -15.04 -10.43
C LEU A 19 -13.82 -15.30 -8.95
N HIS A 20 -14.00 -16.55 -8.48
CA HIS A 20 -13.65 -16.93 -7.11
C HIS A 20 -12.13 -16.87 -6.84
N ARG A 21 -11.28 -17.27 -7.80
CA ARG A 21 -9.83 -17.13 -7.68
C ARG A 21 -9.42 -15.66 -7.69
N ILE A 22 -9.94 -14.88 -8.62
CA ILE A 22 -9.71 -13.43 -8.68
C ILE A 22 -10.13 -12.75 -7.37
N ALA A 23 -11.27 -13.16 -6.77
CA ALA A 23 -11.71 -12.68 -5.46
C ALA A 23 -10.66 -12.88 -4.37
N ALA A 24 -10.12 -14.11 -4.30
CA ALA A 24 -9.15 -14.51 -3.29
C ALA A 24 -7.83 -13.75 -3.46
N GLU A 25 -7.34 -13.61 -4.70
CA GLU A 25 -6.10 -12.88 -5.00
C GLU A 25 -6.18 -11.38 -4.68
N LEU A 26 -7.38 -10.79 -4.83
CA LEU A 26 -7.63 -9.38 -4.53
C LEU A 26 -8.05 -9.13 -3.07
N GLY A 27 -8.28 -10.18 -2.27
CA GLY A 27 -8.77 -10.05 -0.90
C GLY A 27 -10.19 -9.46 -0.79
N VAL A 28 -11.03 -9.64 -1.81
CA VAL A 28 -12.41 -9.12 -1.85
C VAL A 28 -13.43 -10.27 -1.85
N PRO A 29 -14.64 -10.06 -1.31
CA PRO A 29 -15.67 -11.09 -1.37
C PRO A 29 -16.11 -11.31 -2.83
N PRO A 30 -16.38 -12.55 -3.29
CA PRO A 30 -16.86 -12.84 -4.64
C PRO A 30 -18.14 -12.08 -5.03
N ALA A 31 -18.97 -11.73 -4.04
CA ALA A 31 -20.15 -10.90 -4.24
C ALA A 31 -19.82 -9.48 -4.78
N ALA A 32 -18.60 -8.97 -4.54
CA ALA A 32 -18.16 -7.67 -5.02
C ALA A 32 -18.13 -7.57 -6.56
N PHE A 33 -18.01 -8.70 -7.26
CA PHE A 33 -18.04 -8.73 -8.73
C PHE A 33 -19.45 -8.53 -9.31
N ALA A 34 -20.50 -8.81 -8.55
CA ALA A 34 -21.88 -8.58 -8.97
C ALA A 34 -22.25 -7.10 -8.90
N ASP A 35 -21.78 -6.41 -7.87
CA ASP A 35 -22.11 -5.01 -7.61
C ASP A 35 -21.20 -4.03 -8.37
N GLN A 36 -20.06 -4.49 -8.90
CA GLN A 36 -19.02 -3.72 -9.60
C GLN A 36 -18.52 -2.44 -8.88
N GLU A 37 -18.95 -2.21 -7.63
CA GLU A 37 -18.62 -1.06 -6.80
C GLU A 37 -18.32 -1.47 -5.36
N GLY A 38 -17.68 -0.57 -4.62
CA GLY A 38 -17.22 -0.79 -3.25
C GLY A 38 -15.83 -1.45 -3.21
N PRO A 39 -15.69 -2.75 -2.90
CA PRO A 39 -14.38 -3.40 -2.72
C PRO A 39 -13.50 -3.41 -3.98
N LEU A 40 -14.09 -3.48 -5.18
CA LEU A 40 -13.34 -3.47 -6.44
C LEU A 40 -12.86 -2.08 -6.87
N LYS A 41 -13.29 -1.01 -6.19
CA LYS A 41 -12.87 0.37 -6.50
C LYS A 41 -11.36 0.57 -6.31
N ALA A 42 -10.76 -0.17 -5.37
CA ALA A 42 -9.31 -0.23 -5.18
C ALA A 42 -8.57 -0.95 -6.33
N HIS A 43 -9.29 -1.72 -7.16
CA HIS A 43 -8.79 -2.53 -8.26
C HIS A 43 -9.42 -2.11 -9.59
N ARG A 44 -9.37 -0.81 -9.88
CA ARG A 44 -10.08 -0.16 -11.00
C ARG A 44 -9.85 -0.82 -12.37
N GLU A 45 -8.64 -1.28 -12.63
CA GLU A 45 -8.27 -1.96 -13.89
C GLU A 45 -8.91 -3.34 -14.00
N THR A 46 -8.87 -4.13 -12.91
CA THR A 46 -9.61 -5.41 -12.80
C THR A 46 -11.11 -5.21 -12.96
N ALA A 47 -11.67 -4.17 -12.34
CA ALA A 47 -13.09 -3.84 -12.44
C ALA A 47 -13.49 -3.46 -13.88
N SER A 48 -12.64 -2.71 -14.60
CA SER A 48 -12.86 -2.34 -16.00
C SER A 48 -12.85 -3.57 -16.92
N LEU A 49 -11.84 -4.43 -16.79
CA LEU A 49 -11.73 -5.65 -17.60
C LEU A 49 -12.88 -6.63 -17.35
N LEU A 50 -13.36 -6.74 -16.11
CA LEU A 50 -14.51 -7.57 -15.77
C LEU A 50 -15.84 -6.99 -16.26
N ARG A 51 -15.95 -5.66 -16.34
CA ARG A 51 -17.09 -5.00 -16.99
C ARG A 51 -17.11 -5.28 -18.48
N ASP A 52 -15.97 -5.15 -19.15
CA ASP A 52 -15.84 -5.47 -20.57
C ASP A 52 -16.16 -6.94 -20.83
N TRP A 53 -15.61 -7.85 -20.00
CA TRP A 53 -15.91 -9.29 -20.03
C TRP A 53 -17.41 -9.62 -19.97
N SER A 54 -18.18 -8.87 -19.18
CA SER A 54 -19.63 -9.09 -19.04
C SER A 54 -20.43 -8.80 -20.31
N THR A 55 -19.87 -8.02 -21.23
CA THR A 55 -20.50 -7.63 -22.50
C THR A 55 -20.05 -8.48 -23.69
N ILE A 56 -18.96 -9.24 -23.56
CA ILE A 56 -18.43 -10.09 -24.63
C ILE A 56 -19.29 -11.35 -24.77
N THR A 57 -19.75 -11.61 -25.99
CA THR A 57 -20.57 -12.78 -26.33
C THR A 57 -19.75 -13.94 -26.89
N ASN A 58 -18.55 -13.67 -27.44
CA ASN A 58 -17.63 -14.70 -27.93
C ASN A 58 -16.95 -15.44 -26.76
N PRO A 59 -17.10 -16.78 -26.64
CA PRO A 59 -16.50 -17.55 -25.56
C PRO A 59 -14.95 -17.51 -25.50
N ALA A 60 -14.28 -17.42 -26.65
CA ALA A 60 -12.81 -17.40 -26.69
C ALA A 60 -12.26 -16.06 -26.16
N ASP A 61 -12.87 -14.95 -26.59
CA ASP A 61 -12.50 -13.61 -26.14
C ASP A 61 -12.84 -13.42 -24.65
N ARG A 62 -13.95 -14.02 -24.18
CA ARG A 62 -14.28 -14.06 -22.74
C ARG A 62 -13.22 -14.77 -21.92
N GLN A 63 -12.67 -15.89 -22.41
CA GLN A 63 -11.65 -16.62 -21.67
C GLN A 63 -10.33 -15.83 -21.63
N GLN A 64 -9.93 -15.20 -22.74
CA GLN A 64 -8.73 -14.36 -22.78
C GLN A 64 -8.78 -13.19 -21.78
N VAL A 65 -9.95 -12.53 -21.66
CA VAL A 65 -10.11 -11.45 -20.67
C VAL A 65 -10.08 -11.99 -19.24
N LEU A 66 -10.63 -13.18 -18.96
CA LEU A 66 -10.52 -13.80 -17.64
C LEU A 66 -9.08 -14.16 -17.28
N ASP A 67 -8.32 -14.73 -18.22
CA ASP A 67 -6.92 -15.09 -18.01
C ASP A 67 -6.06 -13.85 -17.73
N LEU A 68 -6.35 -12.73 -18.43
CA LEU A 68 -5.70 -11.44 -18.19
C LEU A 68 -6.04 -10.88 -16.80
N VAL A 69 -7.30 -10.98 -16.38
CA VAL A 69 -7.74 -10.52 -15.05
C VAL A 69 -7.14 -11.37 -13.94
N GLU A 70 -7.05 -12.69 -14.12
CA GLU A 70 -6.37 -13.60 -13.18
C GLU A 70 -4.88 -13.26 -13.07
N ALA A 71 -4.19 -13.02 -14.19
CA ALA A 71 -2.78 -12.61 -14.17
C ALA A 71 -2.58 -11.25 -13.48
N LEU A 72 -3.48 -10.29 -13.71
CA LEU A 72 -3.45 -8.98 -13.06
C LEU A 72 -3.72 -9.09 -11.56
N ALA A 73 -4.64 -9.95 -11.14
CA ALA A 73 -4.92 -10.19 -9.73
C ALA A 73 -3.75 -10.91 -9.03
N ALA A 74 -3.19 -11.94 -9.65
CA ALA A 74 -2.03 -12.68 -9.12
C ALA A 74 -0.75 -11.83 -9.05
N SER A 75 -0.52 -10.95 -10.02
CA SER A 75 0.62 -10.01 -9.97
C SER A 75 0.50 -8.98 -8.84
N ARG A 76 -0.73 -8.72 -8.35
CA ARG A 76 -0.99 -7.86 -7.19
C ARG A 76 -1.01 -8.64 -5.86
N SER A 77 -1.20 -9.97 -5.90
CA SER A 77 -1.21 -10.82 -4.70
C SER A 77 0.17 -11.36 -4.34
N ALA A 78 1.10 -11.43 -5.31
CA ALA A 78 2.49 -11.69 -5.00
C ALA A 78 3.02 -10.56 -4.11
N PRO A 79 3.47 -10.85 -2.87
CA PRO A 79 4.00 -9.81 -2.01
C PRO A 79 5.16 -9.13 -2.74
N PRO A 80 5.20 -7.77 -2.78
CA PRO A 80 6.25 -7.06 -3.48
C PRO A 80 7.62 -7.55 -3.02
N VAL A 81 8.49 -7.88 -3.99
CA VAL A 81 9.89 -8.23 -3.70
C VAL A 81 10.62 -6.95 -3.35
N TRP A 82 10.71 -6.69 -2.04
CA TRP A 82 11.41 -5.54 -1.50
C TRP A 82 12.92 -5.71 -1.65
N THR A 83 13.53 -4.77 -2.35
CA THR A 83 14.99 -4.70 -2.48
C THR A 83 15.50 -3.57 -1.58
N PRO A 84 16.40 -3.86 -0.62
CA PRO A 84 17.00 -2.83 0.22
C PRO A 84 17.78 -1.82 -0.61
N LEU A 85 17.47 -0.54 -0.45
CA LEU A 85 18.17 0.54 -1.13
C LEU A 85 19.27 1.13 -0.24
N LYS A 86 18.90 1.49 0.99
CA LYS A 86 19.84 2.09 1.96
C LYS A 86 19.38 1.82 3.38
N ALA A 87 20.35 1.58 4.26
CA ALA A 87 20.13 1.46 5.70
C ALA A 87 21.13 2.32 6.48
N VAL A 88 20.64 2.93 7.56
CA VAL A 88 21.41 3.68 8.56
C VAL A 88 21.19 2.99 9.91
N TYR A 89 22.28 2.75 10.63
CA TYR A 89 22.27 2.06 11.92
C TYR A 89 22.92 2.95 12.98
N ASP A 90 22.28 3.08 14.13
CA ASP A 90 22.83 3.79 15.28
C ASP A 90 22.20 3.31 16.60
N ALA A 91 23.03 3.01 17.60
CA ALA A 91 22.60 2.65 18.95
C ALA A 91 21.41 1.66 19.04
N GLY A 92 21.44 0.58 18.24
CA GLY A 92 20.36 -0.43 18.21
C GLY A 92 19.07 0.03 17.50
N THR A 93 19.13 1.18 16.83
CA THR A 93 18.10 1.70 15.94
C THR A 93 18.52 1.46 14.49
N ILE A 94 17.57 1.09 13.64
CA ILE A 94 17.72 0.95 12.19
C ILE A 94 16.71 1.85 11.50
N VAL A 95 17.17 2.59 10.50
CA VAL A 95 16.34 3.32 9.56
C VAL A 95 16.73 2.85 8.17
N HIS A 96 15.83 2.21 7.43
CA HIS A 96 16.14 1.78 6.06
C HIS A 96 14.99 2.03 5.09
N LEU A 97 15.35 2.26 3.84
CA LEU A 97 14.45 2.38 2.72
C LEU A 97 14.62 1.18 1.79
N ASP A 98 13.51 0.55 1.45
CA ASP A 98 13.42 -0.46 0.42
C ASP A 98 12.58 0.04 -0.75
N VAL A 99 12.83 -0.53 -1.93
CA VAL A 99 12.06 -0.29 -3.14
C VAL A 99 11.43 -1.57 -3.64
N ALA A 100 10.23 -1.47 -4.19
CA ALA A 100 9.60 -2.54 -4.96
C ALA A 100 9.20 -1.98 -6.33
N GLY A 101 9.83 -2.52 -7.38
CA GLY A 101 9.69 -1.96 -8.74
C GLY A 101 10.12 -0.49 -8.80
N THR A 102 9.39 0.31 -9.59
CA THR A 102 9.69 1.73 -9.83
C THR A 102 8.78 2.70 -9.06
N ALA A 103 7.76 2.20 -8.35
CA ALA A 103 6.69 3.04 -7.81
C ALA A 103 6.44 2.87 -6.30
N ASP A 104 6.93 1.78 -5.70
CA ASP A 104 6.67 1.50 -4.29
C ASP A 104 7.92 1.68 -3.44
N LEU A 105 7.73 2.40 -2.34
CA LEU A 105 8.73 2.67 -1.31
C LEU A 105 8.29 2.03 -0.01
N ARG A 106 9.25 1.57 0.78
CA ARG A 106 9.03 1.18 2.17
C ARG A 106 10.08 1.80 3.06
N LEU A 107 9.64 2.62 4.00
CA LEU A 107 10.50 3.17 5.06
C LEU A 107 10.25 2.40 6.35
N LEU A 108 11.29 1.82 6.91
CA LEU A 108 11.27 1.13 8.18
C LEU A 108 12.13 1.87 9.20
N ILE A 109 11.56 2.11 10.38
CA ILE A 109 12.27 2.62 11.55
C ILE A 109 12.07 1.61 12.67
N GLY A 110 13.15 0.96 13.11
CA GLY A 110 13.12 -0.01 14.20
C GLY A 110 14.05 0.40 15.33
N SER A 111 13.60 0.31 16.58
CA SER A 111 14.42 0.53 17.77
C SER A 111 13.91 -0.35 18.92
N GLY A 112 14.76 -1.26 19.41
CA GLY A 112 14.39 -2.15 20.52
C GLY A 112 13.12 -2.98 20.25
N ASP A 113 12.08 -2.73 21.03
CA ASP A 113 10.78 -3.44 20.98
C ASP A 113 9.78 -2.80 20.00
N TRP A 114 10.17 -1.73 19.32
CA TRP A 114 9.29 -1.06 18.38
C TRP A 114 9.82 -0.97 16.96
N VAL A 115 8.89 -1.11 16.03
CA VAL A 115 9.08 -0.99 14.59
C VAL A 115 7.91 -0.19 14.06
N VAL A 116 8.23 0.74 13.18
CA VAL A 116 7.32 1.52 12.36
C VAL A 116 7.64 1.20 10.92
N THR A 117 6.59 1.03 10.12
CA THR A 117 6.71 0.79 8.69
C THR A 117 5.72 1.69 7.96
N ALA A 118 6.22 2.46 7.00
CA ALA A 118 5.42 3.21 6.04
C ALA A 118 5.62 2.60 4.65
N ILE A 119 4.52 2.41 3.91
CA ILE A 119 4.53 1.79 2.58
C ILE A 119 3.82 2.73 1.62
N GLY A 120 4.42 2.97 0.46
CA GLY A 120 3.91 3.88 -0.55
C GLY A 120 4.35 5.32 -0.32
N VAL A 121 4.33 6.10 -1.40
CA VAL A 121 4.96 7.44 -1.47
C VAL A 121 4.41 8.42 -0.43
N ASP A 122 3.09 8.43 -0.18
CA ASP A 122 2.49 9.40 0.76
C ASP A 122 2.83 9.07 2.20
N ASP A 123 2.69 7.80 2.60
CA ASP A 123 2.97 7.39 3.98
C ASP A 123 4.46 7.51 4.30
N VAL A 124 5.33 7.18 3.33
CA VAL A 124 6.77 7.40 3.44
C VAL A 124 7.08 8.89 3.55
N GLY A 125 6.45 9.74 2.73
CA GLY A 125 6.59 11.20 2.80
C GLY A 125 6.16 11.77 4.16
N ALA A 126 4.99 11.38 4.65
CA ALA A 126 4.47 11.80 5.95
C ALA A 126 5.39 11.35 7.09
N LEU A 127 5.94 10.13 7.01
CA LEU A 127 6.89 9.65 8.01
C LEU A 127 8.22 10.40 7.95
N ILE A 128 8.73 10.74 6.76
CA ILE A 128 9.94 11.57 6.60
C ILE A 128 9.70 12.96 7.19
N GLU A 129 8.59 13.62 6.84
CA GLU A 129 8.23 14.94 7.36
C GLU A 129 8.18 14.94 8.89
N ALA A 130 7.56 13.91 9.47
CA ALA A 130 7.46 13.73 10.91
C ALA A 130 8.81 13.57 11.62
N PHE A 131 9.91 13.29 10.90
CA PHE A 131 11.27 13.16 11.42
C PHE A 131 12.26 14.13 10.75
N SER A 132 11.79 15.17 10.05
CA SER A 132 12.64 16.15 9.35
C SER A 132 12.88 17.46 10.11
N LEU A 133 12.38 17.58 11.33
CA LEU A 133 12.55 18.79 12.16
C LEU A 133 13.99 18.95 12.66
N ALA A 134 14.47 20.19 12.69
CA ALA A 134 15.81 20.50 13.19
C ALA A 134 15.89 20.34 14.72
N ALA A 135 17.10 20.06 15.23
CA ALA A 135 17.34 19.95 16.66
C ALA A 135 16.89 21.23 17.40
N GLY A 136 16.03 21.08 18.40
CA GLY A 136 15.48 22.18 19.18
C GLY A 136 14.18 22.79 18.65
N GLU A 137 13.70 22.39 17.47
CA GLU A 137 12.38 22.81 16.98
C GLU A 137 11.26 22.12 17.77
N THR A 138 10.13 22.80 17.95
CA THR A 138 8.96 22.17 18.60
C THR A 138 8.37 21.12 17.67
N VAL A 139 8.24 19.87 18.14
CA VAL A 139 7.71 18.77 17.33
C VAL A 139 6.20 18.85 17.27
N SER A 140 5.65 19.11 16.08
CA SER A 140 4.22 19.06 15.81
C SER A 140 3.96 18.69 14.35
N CYS A 141 3.61 17.43 14.13
CA CYS A 141 3.18 16.88 12.86
C CYS A 141 1.86 16.13 13.08
N VAL A 142 0.84 16.46 12.29
CA VAL A 142 -0.47 15.81 12.36
C VAL A 142 -0.91 15.46 10.94
N GLY A 143 -0.81 14.19 10.59
CA GLY A 143 -1.32 13.60 9.36
C GLY A 143 -2.54 12.69 9.60
N PRO A 144 -3.22 12.23 8.54
CA PRO A 144 -4.42 11.40 8.63
C PRO A 144 -4.23 10.09 9.42
N HIS A 145 -3.04 9.50 9.36
CA HIS A 145 -2.72 8.20 9.98
C HIS A 145 -1.50 8.25 10.90
N LEU A 146 -0.96 9.46 11.12
CA LEU A 146 0.27 9.70 11.84
C LEU A 146 0.13 10.96 12.69
N THR A 147 0.53 10.90 13.95
CA THR A 147 0.64 12.07 14.82
C THR A 147 1.98 12.00 15.52
N VAL A 148 2.78 13.06 15.42
CA VAL A 148 4.03 13.21 16.16
C VAL A 148 4.02 14.56 16.85
N VAL A 149 3.92 14.57 18.17
CA VAL A 149 3.83 15.81 18.96
C VAL A 149 4.76 15.75 20.16
N GLN A 150 5.44 16.84 20.46
CA GLN A 150 6.12 17.00 21.74
C GLN A 150 5.07 17.19 22.84
N ILE A 151 5.24 16.46 23.93
CA ILE A 151 4.39 16.55 25.12
C ILE A 151 5.21 17.04 26.31
N ASP A 152 4.52 17.49 27.37
CA ASP A 152 5.15 17.98 28.59
C ASP A 152 6.09 16.91 29.18
N GLY A 153 7.24 17.36 29.68
CA GLY A 153 8.28 16.47 30.25
C GLY A 153 9.39 16.07 29.30
N GLY A 154 9.49 16.66 28.09
CA GLY A 154 10.60 16.42 27.17
C GLY A 154 10.49 15.10 26.39
N GLU A 155 9.26 14.57 26.28
CA GLU A 155 8.95 13.40 25.49
C GLU A 155 8.27 13.78 24.17
N VAL A 156 8.43 12.93 23.16
CA VAL A 156 7.72 12.99 21.90
C VAL A 156 6.75 11.80 21.85
N LEU A 157 5.48 12.12 21.63
CA LEU A 157 4.43 11.14 21.39
C LEU A 157 4.33 10.88 19.90
N TYR A 158 4.70 9.68 19.49
CA TYR A 158 4.45 9.15 18.16
C TYR A 158 3.22 8.25 18.22
N ARG A 159 2.23 8.50 17.36
CA ARG A 159 0.98 7.73 17.29
C ARG A 159 0.61 7.43 15.85
N THR A 160 0.23 6.19 15.60
CA THR A 160 -0.46 5.73 14.39
C THR A 160 -1.81 5.14 14.77
N ALA A 161 -2.55 4.62 13.79
CA ALA A 161 -3.79 3.88 14.03
C ALA A 161 -3.60 2.63 14.90
N TYR A 162 -2.39 2.04 14.90
CA TYR A 162 -2.12 0.74 15.52
C TYR A 162 -1.17 0.81 16.70
N ARG A 163 -0.48 1.95 16.89
CA ARG A 163 0.58 2.06 17.89
C ARG A 163 0.67 3.44 18.49
N VAL A 164 1.02 3.48 19.76
CA VAL A 164 1.43 4.68 20.48
C VAL A 164 2.80 4.41 21.07
N VAL A 165 3.77 5.29 20.79
CA VAL A 165 5.14 5.22 21.31
C VAL A 165 5.44 6.57 21.97
N ARG A 166 5.85 6.53 23.23
CA ARG A 166 6.43 7.68 23.92
C ARG A 166 7.94 7.52 23.90
N MET A 167 8.66 8.53 23.42
CA MET A 167 10.11 8.48 23.35
C MET A 167 10.72 9.77 23.92
N PRO A 168 11.88 9.71 24.59
CA PRO A 168 12.61 10.90 24.96
C PRO A 168 12.95 11.75 23.74
N ARG A 169 12.94 13.08 23.87
CA ARG A 169 13.29 13.99 22.77
C ARG A 169 14.66 13.69 22.15
N VAL A 170 15.63 13.33 22.99
CA VAL A 170 16.98 12.93 22.54
C VAL A 170 16.95 11.72 21.61
N ALA A 171 16.04 10.75 21.85
CA ALA A 171 15.88 9.60 20.97
C ALA A 171 15.22 10.00 19.64
N TYR A 172 14.22 10.88 19.69
CA TYR A 172 13.60 11.44 18.49
C TYR A 172 14.62 12.19 17.62
N ASP A 173 15.40 13.12 18.20
CA ASP A 173 16.38 13.91 17.45
C ASP A 173 17.47 13.02 16.82
N ARG A 174 17.86 11.95 17.52
CA ARG A 174 18.78 10.95 16.97
C ARG A 174 18.18 10.23 15.75
N ILE A 175 16.93 9.77 15.85
CA ILE A 175 16.22 9.13 14.72
C ILE A 175 16.06 10.12 13.56
N ALA A 176 15.71 11.38 13.86
CA ALA A 176 15.62 12.44 12.87
C ALA A 176 16.96 12.63 12.13
N GLY A 177 18.09 12.63 12.85
CA GLY A 177 19.42 12.66 12.24
C GLY A 177 19.72 11.44 11.35
N MET A 178 19.25 10.25 11.72
CA MET A 178 19.37 9.06 10.88
C MET A 178 18.51 9.16 9.62
N VAL A 179 17.27 9.64 9.73
CA VAL A 179 16.37 9.88 8.60
C VAL A 179 16.97 10.93 7.68
N ALA A 180 17.50 12.03 8.22
CA ALA A 180 18.21 13.06 7.46
C ALA A 180 19.41 12.50 6.68
N THR A 181 20.19 11.61 7.32
CA THR A 181 21.31 10.91 6.68
C THR A 181 20.83 9.99 5.56
N LEU A 182 19.72 9.29 5.76
CA LEU A 182 19.12 8.41 4.76
C LEU A 182 18.65 9.21 3.53
N ILE A 183 17.90 10.31 3.72
CA ILE A 183 17.33 11.11 2.62
C ILE A 183 18.36 11.98 1.90
N ALA A 184 19.55 12.19 2.50
CA ALA A 184 20.67 12.85 1.84
C ALA A 184 21.40 11.94 0.84
N ASP A 185 21.14 10.63 0.84
CA ASP A 185 21.74 9.69 -0.10
C ASP A 185 21.18 9.91 -1.53
N PRO A 186 22.02 10.11 -2.55
CA PRO A 186 21.55 10.37 -3.91
C PRO A 186 20.69 9.25 -4.51
N ALA A 187 20.95 7.99 -4.14
CA ALA A 187 20.15 6.86 -4.63
C ALA A 187 18.75 6.88 -4.01
N VAL A 188 18.65 7.26 -2.73
CA VAL A 188 17.38 7.45 -2.02
C VAL A 188 16.58 8.59 -2.66
N GLN A 189 17.20 9.73 -2.94
CA GLN A 189 16.54 10.86 -3.59
C GLN A 189 15.99 10.48 -4.97
N ALA A 190 16.82 9.83 -5.81
CA ALA A 190 16.40 9.36 -7.12
C ALA A 190 15.22 8.37 -7.06
N ALA A 191 15.22 7.46 -6.07
CA ALA A 191 14.13 6.52 -5.88
C ALA A 191 12.82 7.21 -5.44
N ILE A 192 12.90 8.18 -4.52
CA ILE A 192 11.73 8.96 -4.08
C ILE A 192 11.14 9.76 -5.25
N GLU A 193 11.99 10.40 -6.05
CA GLU A 193 11.57 11.15 -7.24
C GLU A 193 10.92 10.23 -8.28
N ALA A 194 11.54 9.09 -8.59
CA ALA A 194 11.00 8.11 -9.53
C ALA A 194 9.63 7.59 -9.08
N ALA A 195 9.49 7.22 -7.81
CA ALA A 195 8.23 6.73 -7.25
C ALA A 195 7.13 7.82 -7.27
N SER A 196 7.50 9.06 -6.94
CA SER A 196 6.58 10.22 -6.98
C SER A 196 6.10 10.52 -8.41
N MET A 197 7.01 10.48 -9.40
CA MET A 197 6.66 10.65 -10.81
C MET A 197 5.77 9.52 -11.32
N GLY A 198 6.10 8.27 -10.97
CA GLY A 198 5.30 7.09 -11.31
C GLY A 198 3.89 7.20 -10.77
N LYS A 199 3.74 7.56 -9.49
CA LYS A 199 2.45 7.81 -8.88
C LYS A 199 1.67 8.92 -9.58
N ALA A 200 2.30 10.05 -9.87
CA ALA A 200 1.65 11.15 -10.57
C ALA A 200 1.16 10.75 -11.97
N ALA A 201 1.92 9.90 -12.68
CA ALA A 201 1.50 9.35 -13.97
C ALA A 201 0.27 8.45 -13.84
N THR A 202 0.26 7.55 -12.85
CA THR A 202 -0.90 6.70 -12.54
C THR A 202 -2.14 7.51 -12.17
N SER A 203 -2.00 8.53 -11.32
CA SER A 203 -3.10 9.43 -10.96
C SER A 203 -3.64 10.19 -12.16
N ARG A 204 -2.77 10.67 -13.06
CA ARG A 204 -3.17 11.35 -14.31
C ARG A 204 -3.92 10.41 -15.25
N ALA A 205 -3.42 9.19 -15.46
CA ALA A 205 -4.11 8.18 -16.26
C ALA A 205 -5.50 7.85 -15.67
N ALA A 206 -5.59 7.69 -14.35
CA ALA A 206 -6.85 7.46 -13.65
C ALA A 206 -7.84 8.63 -13.79
N ALA A 207 -7.36 9.87 -13.79
CA ALA A 207 -8.20 11.06 -14.01
C ALA A 207 -8.77 11.10 -15.44
N TRP A 208 -7.97 10.80 -16.46
CA TRP A 208 -8.42 10.75 -17.85
C TRP A 208 -9.44 9.64 -18.12
N MET A 209 -9.30 8.48 -17.49
CA MET A 209 -10.29 7.40 -17.59
C MET A 209 -11.62 7.68 -16.86
N CYS A 210 -11.72 8.78 -16.11
CA CYS A 210 -12.93 9.18 -15.36
C CYS A 210 -13.64 10.39 -15.98
N ALA A 211 -13.10 11.01 -17.03
CA ALA A 211 -13.76 12.12 -17.69
C ALA A 211 -15.03 11.62 -18.41
N PRO A 212 -16.20 12.26 -18.23
CA PRO A 212 -17.41 11.88 -18.95
C PRO A 212 -17.22 12.18 -20.43
N GLY A 213 -17.46 11.17 -21.27
CA GLY A 213 -17.88 11.36 -22.65
C GLY A 213 -19.37 11.67 -22.72
#